data_AF-F0JDW2-F1
#
_entry.id   AF-F0JDW2-F1
#
_cell.length_a   1.000
_cell.length_b   1.000
_cell.length_c   1.000
_cell.angle_alpha   90.00
_cell.angle_beta   90.00
_cell.angle_gamma   90.00
#
_symmetry.space_group_name_H-M   'P 1'
#
loop_
_entity.id
_entity.type
_entity.pdbx_description
1 polymer ?
#
loop_
_entity_poly.entity_id
_entity_poly.type
_entity_poly.pdbx_seq_one_letter_code
_entity_poly.pdbx_strand_id
1 'polypeptide(L)'
;MQQCEMIVSKLVDQVREDQRPVMRRRIEEAVIEQAGAEGPDSPTAHRFLKDLDIFVNMRGPEFIYSRGIAESLRVGEDIFELAYVIKKAMQ
;
A
#
# COMPACT_ATOMS: atom_id res chain seq x y z
N MET A 1 -12.65 -2.76 11.76
CA MET A 1 -13.08 -1.38 11.51
C MET A 1 -11.99 -0.32 11.75
N GLN A 2 -11.58 0.03 12.99
CA GLN A 2 -10.71 1.22 13.20
C GLN A 2 -9.26 1.09 12.69
N GLN A 3 -8.67 -0.11 12.71
CA GLN A 3 -7.23 -0.26 12.44
C GLN A 3 -6.85 -0.12 10.96
N CYS A 4 -7.63 -0.69 10.02
CA CYS A 4 -7.37 -0.53 8.59
C CYS A 4 -7.53 0.94 8.16
N GLU A 5 -8.60 1.60 8.60
CA GLU A 5 -8.86 3.02 8.30
C GLU A 5 -7.74 3.93 8.83
N MET A 6 -7.20 3.63 10.02
CA MET A 6 -6.05 4.36 10.57
C MET A 6 -4.81 4.24 9.68
N ILE A 7 -4.51 3.04 9.16
CA ILE A 7 -3.34 2.84 8.28
C ILE A 7 -3.56 3.54 6.94
N VAL A 8 -4.75 3.43 6.35
CA VAL A 8 -5.11 4.11 5.10
C VAL A 8 -4.97 5.62 5.27
N SER A 9 -5.52 6.18 6.34
CA SER A 9 -5.43 7.62 6.63
C SER A 9 -3.97 8.06 6.79
N LYS A 10 -3.16 7.31 7.56
CA LYS A 10 -1.73 7.57 7.74
C LYS A 10 -0.97 7.58 6.40
N LEU A 11 -1.26 6.64 5.50
CA LEU A 11 -0.63 6.57 4.18
C LEU A 11 -1.04 7.74 3.29
N VAL A 12 -2.33 8.09 3.28
CA VAL A 12 -2.87 9.19 2.49
C VAL A 12 -2.37 10.54 3.00
N ASP A 13 -2.22 10.73 4.30
CA ASP A 13 -1.72 11.99 4.86
C ASP A 13 -0.27 12.30 4.50
N GLN A 14 0.50 11.30 4.08
CA GLN A 14 1.88 11.46 3.62
C GLN A 14 1.98 12.00 2.18
N VAL A 15 0.91 11.91 1.38
CA VAL A 15 0.91 12.40 -0.01
C VAL A 15 0.46 13.87 -0.07
N ARG A 16 0.81 14.54 -1.18
CA ARG A 16 0.35 15.92 -1.43
C ARG A 16 -1.17 16.01 -1.40
N GLU A 17 -1.69 17.13 -0.89
CA GLU A 17 -3.13 17.34 -0.64
C GLU A 17 -4.00 17.10 -1.87
N ASP A 18 -3.54 17.55 -3.04
CA ASP A 18 -4.21 17.38 -4.33
C ASP A 18 -4.27 15.91 -4.81
N GLN A 19 -3.35 15.07 -4.32
CA GLN A 19 -3.27 13.64 -4.66
C GLN A 19 -4.03 12.75 -3.68
N ARG A 20 -4.38 13.25 -2.47
CA ARG A 20 -5.01 12.46 -1.40
C ARG A 20 -6.26 11.71 -1.85
N PRO A 21 -7.24 12.32 -2.56
CA PRO A 21 -8.46 11.61 -2.97
C PRO A 21 -8.17 10.45 -3.92
N VAL A 22 -7.24 10.65 -4.86
CA VAL A 22 -6.84 9.63 -5.85
C VAL A 22 -6.10 8.48 -5.15
N MET A 23 -5.16 8.80 -4.24
CA MET A 23 -4.40 7.79 -3.52
C MET A 23 -5.27 6.97 -2.57
N ARG A 24 -6.21 7.62 -1.87
CA ARG A 24 -7.15 6.91 -0.99
C ARG A 24 -7.95 5.87 -1.77
N ARG A 25 -8.53 6.27 -2.90
CA ARG A 25 -9.30 5.37 -3.76
C ARG A 25 -8.46 4.17 -4.25
N ARG A 26 -7.23 4.41 -4.70
CA ARG A 26 -6.34 3.33 -5.16
C ARG A 26 -6.00 2.34 -4.05
N ILE A 27 -5.76 2.82 -2.84
CA ILE A 27 -5.49 1.96 -1.68
C ILE A 27 -6.74 1.13 -1.32
N GLU A 28 -7.91 1.76 -1.29
CA GLU A 28 -9.19 1.07 -1.01
C GLU A 28 -9.51 -0.01 -2.05
N GLU A 29 -9.32 0.29 -3.35
CA GLU A 29 -9.50 -0.69 -4.44
C GLU A 29 -8.57 -1.90 -4.29
N ALA A 30 -7.27 -1.66 -3.99
CA ALA A 30 -6.30 -2.73 -3.77
C ALA A 30 -6.62 -3.58 -2.53
N VAL A 31 -7.12 -2.96 -1.45
CA VAL A 31 -7.57 -3.69 -0.26
C VAL A 31 -8.74 -4.61 -0.57
N ILE A 32 -9.72 -4.14 -1.34
CA ILE A 32 -10.89 -4.94 -1.74
C ILE A 32 -10.45 -6.12 -2.60
N GLU A 33 -9.56 -5.89 -3.56
CA GLU A 33 -9.04 -6.94 -4.44
C GLU A 33 -8.29 -8.02 -3.65
N GLN A 34 -7.40 -7.61 -2.74
CA GLN A 34 -6.59 -8.56 -1.96
C GLN A 34 -7.40 -9.32 -0.92
N ALA A 35 -8.41 -8.69 -0.32
CA ALA A 35 -9.29 -9.36 0.63
C ALA A 35 -10.28 -10.32 -0.05
N GLY A 36 -10.63 -10.08 -1.31
CA GLY A 36 -11.63 -10.85 -2.03
C GLY A 36 -12.93 -10.99 -1.23
N ALA A 37 -13.42 -12.23 -1.08
CA ALA A 37 -14.66 -12.53 -0.36
C ALA A 37 -14.57 -12.29 1.17
N GLU A 38 -13.37 -12.15 1.74
CA GLU A 38 -13.20 -11.90 3.18
C GLU A 38 -13.51 -10.43 3.56
N GLY A 39 -13.49 -9.53 2.59
CA GLY A 39 -13.82 -8.11 2.77
C GLY A 39 -12.70 -7.26 3.41
N PRO A 40 -12.87 -5.93 3.41
CA PRO A 40 -11.81 -4.96 3.72
C PRO A 40 -11.37 -4.94 5.20
N ASP A 41 -12.09 -5.65 6.07
CA ASP A 41 -11.77 -5.82 7.49
C ASP A 41 -11.11 -7.17 7.80
N SER A 42 -10.80 -7.96 6.77
CA SER A 42 -10.16 -9.26 6.92
C SER A 42 -8.72 -9.17 7.45
N PRO A 43 -8.21 -10.25 8.08
CA PRO A 43 -6.78 -10.36 8.38
C PRO A 43 -5.90 -10.18 7.14
N THR A 44 -6.40 -10.59 5.97
CA THR A 44 -5.74 -10.42 4.67
C THR A 44 -5.59 -8.94 4.29
N ALA A 45 -6.68 -8.17 4.37
CA ALA A 45 -6.66 -6.72 4.16
C ALA A 45 -5.70 -6.01 5.13
N HIS A 46 -5.75 -6.39 6.41
CA HIS A 46 -4.90 -5.79 7.44
C HIS A 46 -3.41 -6.07 7.21
N ARG A 47 -3.08 -7.31 6.81
CA ARG A 47 -1.71 -7.69 6.47
C ARG A 47 -1.22 -6.92 5.25
N PHE A 48 -2.02 -6.85 4.19
CA PHE A 48 -1.69 -6.08 2.99
C PHE A 48 -1.38 -4.60 3.32
N LEU A 49 -2.23 -3.94 4.12
CA LEU A 49 -2.01 -2.55 4.50
C LEU A 49 -0.74 -2.35 5.34
N LYS A 50 -0.40 -3.30 6.21
CA LYS A 50 0.86 -3.26 6.98
C LYS A 50 2.08 -3.41 6.07
N ASP A 51 2.04 -4.36 5.14
CA ASP A 51 3.13 -4.57 4.20
C ASP A 51 3.30 -3.32 3.30
N LEU A 52 2.19 -2.72 2.86
CA LEU A 52 2.21 -1.47 2.10
C LEU A 52 2.82 -0.31 2.90
N ASP A 53 2.45 -0.13 4.17
CA ASP A 53 3.05 0.88 5.05
C ASP A 53 4.56 0.69 5.19
N ILE A 54 5.04 -0.56 5.30
CA ILE A 54 6.47 -0.86 5.32
C ILE A 54 7.12 -0.41 4.00
N PHE A 55 6.59 -0.83 2.85
CA PHE A 55 7.19 -0.51 1.54
C PHE A 55 7.23 1.00 1.24
N VAL A 56 6.19 1.73 1.61
CA VAL A 56 6.13 3.20 1.47
C VAL A 56 7.19 3.88 2.34
N ASN A 57 7.45 3.38 3.55
CA ASN A 57 8.39 3.99 4.49
C ASN A 57 9.85 3.53 4.34
N MET A 58 10.14 2.47 3.57
CA MET A 58 11.53 2.06 3.27
C MET A 58 12.32 3.17 2.56
N ARG A 59 13.59 3.41 2.92
CA ARG A 59 14.42 4.47 2.32
C ARG A 59 15.40 3.94 1.27
N GLY A 60 15.71 4.76 0.27
CA GLY A 60 16.91 4.58 -0.58
C GLY A 60 16.85 3.45 -1.63
N PRO A 61 18.00 2.87 -2.01
CA PRO A 61 18.13 1.85 -3.07
C PRO A 61 17.42 0.52 -2.74
N GLU A 62 17.01 0.31 -1.48
CA GLU A 62 16.27 -0.87 -1.01
C GLU A 62 14.91 -1.03 -1.70
N PHE A 63 14.28 0.07 -2.11
CA PHE A 63 13.03 0.06 -2.87
C PHE A 63 13.22 -0.30 -4.36
N ILE A 64 14.42 -0.02 -4.91
CA ILE A 64 14.73 -0.28 -6.33
C ILE A 64 15.23 -1.72 -6.51
N TYR A 65 15.97 -2.25 -5.53
CA TYR A 65 16.42 -3.64 -5.49
C TYR A 65 15.30 -4.65 -5.23
N SER A 66 14.11 -4.20 -4.82
CA SER A 66 13.03 -5.10 -4.39
C SER A 66 12.21 -5.69 -5.54
N ARG A 67 12.41 -5.33 -6.82
CA ARG A 67 11.66 -5.95 -7.92
C ARG A 67 12.05 -7.43 -8.13
N GLY A 68 13.34 -7.76 -8.05
CA GLY A 68 13.80 -9.16 -8.05
C GLY A 68 13.58 -9.90 -6.70
N ILE A 69 13.40 -9.14 -5.61
CA ILE A 69 13.03 -9.68 -4.30
C ILE A 69 11.52 -9.95 -4.20
N ALA A 70 10.68 -9.17 -4.89
CA ALA A 70 9.23 -9.37 -4.96
C ALA A 70 8.88 -10.72 -5.60
N GLU A 71 9.53 -11.04 -6.72
CA GLU A 71 9.43 -12.36 -7.37
C GLU A 71 9.82 -13.51 -6.44
N SER A 72 10.80 -13.31 -5.55
CA SER A 72 11.28 -14.34 -4.62
C SER A 72 10.53 -14.40 -3.28
N LEU A 73 9.88 -13.30 -2.84
CA LEU A 73 9.06 -13.23 -1.63
C LEU A 73 7.58 -13.56 -1.86
N ARG A 74 7.14 -13.77 -3.12
CA ARG A 74 5.72 -13.99 -3.49
C ARG A 74 4.79 -12.89 -2.98
N VAL A 75 5.30 -11.67 -2.82
CA VAL A 75 4.46 -10.50 -2.57
C VAL A 75 4.06 -9.99 -3.95
N GLY A 76 2.76 -10.00 -4.26
CA GLY A 76 2.25 -9.68 -5.59
C GLY A 76 2.83 -8.37 -6.12
N GLU A 77 3.20 -8.33 -7.40
CA GLU A 77 3.79 -7.16 -8.06
C GLU A 77 2.99 -5.87 -7.82
N ASP A 78 1.67 -6.02 -7.63
CA ASP A 78 0.70 -4.97 -7.36
C ASP A 78 1.01 -4.12 -6.12
N ILE A 79 1.52 -4.72 -5.02
CA ILE A 79 1.81 -3.94 -3.80
C ILE A 79 3.02 -3.01 -3.99
N PHE A 80 4.00 -3.45 -4.78
CA PHE A 80 5.19 -2.66 -5.07
C PHE A 80 4.89 -1.51 -6.01
N GLU A 81 4.05 -1.77 -7.03
CA GLU A 81 3.56 -0.72 -7.91
C GLU A 81 2.77 0.34 -7.13
N LEU A 82 1.85 -0.11 -6.25
CA LEU A 82 1.09 0.81 -5.40
C LEU A 82 2.01 1.63 -4.48
N ALA A 83 2.99 1.00 -3.83
CA ALA A 83 3.96 1.70 -2.98
C ALA A 83 4.80 2.72 -3.79
N TYR A 84 5.16 2.40 -5.03
CA TYR A 84 5.91 3.31 -5.91
C TYR A 84 5.09 4.53 -6.27
N VAL A 85 3.83 4.32 -6.66
CA VAL A 85 2.89 5.40 -6.98
C VAL A 85 2.67 6.31 -5.78
N ILE A 86 2.48 5.75 -4.58
CA ILE A 86 2.33 6.53 -3.35
C ILE A 86 3.59 7.37 -3.11
N LYS A 87 4.79 6.78 -3.20
CA LYS A 87 6.05 7.53 -3.06
C LYS A 87 6.19 8.66 -4.08
N LYS A 88 5.73 8.46 -5.31
CA LYS A 88 5.70 9.52 -6.33
C LYS A 88 4.70 10.61 -6.02
N ALA A 89 3.59 10.30 -5.34
CA ALA A 89 2.62 11.30 -4.88
C ALA A 89 3.07 12.07 -3.62
N MET A 90 4.12 11.60 -2.92
CA MET A 90 4.75 12.30 -1.78
C MET A 90 5.75 13.39 -2.22
N GLN A 91 6.37 13.22 -3.40
CA GLN A 91 7.32 14.16 -4.03
C GLN A 91 6.55 15.14 -4.88
#